data_AF-A0A1S8X954-F1
#
_entry.id   AF-A0A1S8X954-F1
#
_cell.length_a   1.000
_cell.length_b   1.000
_cell.length_c   1.000
_cell.angle_alpha   90.00
_cell.angle_beta   90.00
_cell.angle_gamma   90.00
#
_symmetry.space_group_name_H-M   'P 1'
#
loop_
_entity.id
_entity.type
_entity.pdbx_description
1 polymer ?
#
loop_
_entity_poly.entity_id
_entity_poly.type
_entity_poly.pdbx_seq_one_letter_code
_entity_poly.pdbx_strand_id
1 'polypeptide(L)'
;MCTKSCGLCHCRGSHMIRGRCDRTGHTLEIKIVYREHPLHKLCITEMMKRRTVCEYCPVGKFSVVHECDEKSGTRHITHVRARLTDGQAPATKEESCVFDVDHEKASCSNCLAPQSDRQSITACMPVPHGLGQAKIKLITEYMVNVHGCCRVRRAERSFYCDGCPPVEVETSPCSNGQRLRHIIFYTRPTVIHAKHPSDCIRRVITRKEHCIPVPHSHPNDCFDQLSAVDCHSLVRTGRCDENSKVAGKLCAKTCGFC
;
A
#
# COMPACT_ATOMS: atom_id res chain seq x y z
N MET A 1 -10.53 40.22 15.86
CA MET A 1 -10.32 41.53 15.19
C MET A 1 -10.91 42.59 16.08
N CYS A 2 -10.13 43.57 16.54
CA CYS A 2 -10.68 44.78 17.16
C CYS A 2 -10.37 45.95 16.24
N THR A 3 -11.37 46.33 15.43
CA THR A 3 -11.39 47.53 14.61
C THR A 3 -11.73 48.73 15.49
N LYS A 4 -10.77 49.66 15.61
CA LYS A 4 -10.93 51.10 15.91
C LYS A 4 -11.98 51.50 16.97
N SER A 5 -11.58 51.68 18.23
CA SER A 5 -11.93 52.84 19.09
C SER A 5 -11.34 52.69 20.50
N CYS A 6 -11.01 53.83 21.12
CA CYS A 6 -10.38 53.97 22.43
C CYS A 6 -11.14 53.25 23.55
N GLY A 7 -10.44 52.36 24.26
CA GLY A 7 -10.93 51.72 25.48
C GLY A 7 -9.97 50.60 25.89
N LEU A 8 -9.19 50.84 26.95
CA LEU A 8 -8.32 49.90 27.68
C LEU A 8 -8.27 48.46 27.12
N CYS A 9 -7.43 48.23 26.12
CA CYS A 9 -7.06 46.87 25.75
C CYS A 9 -6.33 46.25 26.95
N HIS A 10 -6.86 45.18 27.53
CA HIS A 10 -6.11 44.39 28.50
C HIS A 10 -4.82 43.88 27.82
N CYS A 11 -3.69 44.55 28.06
CA CYS A 11 -2.36 44.16 27.56
C CYS A 11 -1.77 42.97 28.30
N ARG A 12 -2.62 42.16 28.93
CA ARG A 12 -2.25 40.93 29.62
C ARG A 12 -3.05 39.79 29.02
N GLY A 13 -2.33 38.82 28.47
CA GLY A 13 -2.91 37.62 27.90
C GLY A 13 -1.84 36.78 27.23
N SER A 14 -2.16 35.52 26.98
CA SER A 14 -1.33 34.67 26.13
C SER A 14 -2.20 33.78 25.24
N HIS A 15 -1.80 33.62 23.99
CA HIS A 15 -2.37 32.65 23.08
C HIS A 15 -1.33 31.58 22.74
N MET A 16 -1.79 30.35 22.61
CA MET A 16 -0.97 29.22 22.18
C MET A 16 -1.52 28.73 20.85
N ILE A 17 -0.69 28.74 19.82
CA ILE A 17 -1.00 28.19 18.50
C ILE A 17 -0.21 26.89 18.37
N ARG A 18 -0.91 25.77 18.21
CA ARG A 18 -0.30 24.46 17.95
C ARG A 18 -0.38 24.16 16.46
N GLY A 19 0.77 23.93 15.84
CA GLY A 19 0.86 23.48 14.45
C GLY A 19 0.38 22.04 14.26
N ARG A 20 0.21 21.61 13.01
CA ARG A 20 0.04 20.19 12.68
C ARG A 20 1.40 19.49 12.77
N CYS A 21 1.40 18.21 13.12
CA CYS A 21 2.61 17.38 13.12
C CYS A 21 3.18 17.24 11.70
N ASP A 22 4.48 17.45 11.57
CA ASP A 22 5.22 17.23 10.33
C ASP A 22 5.49 15.72 10.10
N ARG A 23 6.00 15.38 8.91
CA ARG A 23 6.37 13.99 8.56
C ARG A 23 7.50 13.42 9.42
N THR A 24 8.21 14.26 10.18
CA THR A 24 9.29 13.86 11.10
C THR A 24 8.79 13.66 12.52
N GLY A 25 7.47 13.76 12.76
CA GLY A 25 6.88 13.54 14.07
C GLY A 25 7.07 14.72 15.03
N HIS A 26 7.21 15.95 14.51
CA HIS A 26 7.33 17.15 15.34
C HIS A 26 6.21 18.16 15.06
N THR A 27 5.78 18.89 16.07
CA THR A 27 4.91 20.06 15.91
C THR A 27 5.57 21.33 16.43
N LEU A 28 5.15 22.46 15.89
CA LEU A 28 5.59 23.79 16.30
C LEU A 28 4.51 24.41 17.18
N GLU A 29 4.83 24.62 18.45
CA GLU A 29 4.01 25.43 19.35
C GLU A 29 4.50 26.87 19.33
N ILE A 30 3.60 27.82 19.08
CA ILE A 30 3.88 29.25 19.10
C ILE A 30 3.07 29.87 20.24
N LYS A 31 3.77 30.31 21.29
CA LYS A 31 3.16 31.07 22.39
C LYS A 31 3.33 32.55 22.12
N ILE A 32 2.22 33.28 22.00
CA ILE A 32 2.18 34.73 21.85
C ILE A 32 1.77 35.31 23.20
N VAL A 33 2.65 36.09 23.82
CA VAL A 33 2.40 36.78 25.10
C VAL A 33 2.22 38.26 24.82
N TYR A 34 1.11 38.82 25.28
CA TYR A 34 0.85 40.26 25.25
C TYR A 34 1.30 40.83 26.58
N ARG A 35 2.18 41.85 26.55
CA ARG A 35 2.64 42.58 27.73
C ARG A 35 2.75 44.07 27.43
N GLU A 36 2.73 44.89 28.46
CA GLU A 36 3.04 46.32 28.31
C GLU A 36 4.55 46.53 28.16
N HIS A 37 4.94 47.43 27.27
CA HIS A 37 6.31 47.89 27.13
C HIS A 37 6.72 48.63 28.41
N PRO A 38 7.84 48.26 29.05
CA PRO A 38 8.20 48.78 30.36
C PRO A 38 8.35 50.31 30.39
N LEU A 39 8.81 50.90 29.28
CA LEU A 39 9.06 52.34 29.15
C LEU A 39 7.91 53.16 28.51
N HIS A 40 7.29 52.66 27.45
CA HIS A 40 6.38 53.45 26.62
C HIS A 40 4.89 53.16 26.89
N LYS A 41 4.58 52.22 27.80
CA LYS A 41 3.21 51.78 28.12
C LYS A 41 2.38 51.33 26.89
N LEU A 42 3.07 50.98 25.81
CA LEU A 42 2.47 50.42 24.59
C LEU A 42 2.32 48.91 24.74
N CYS A 43 1.29 48.32 24.14
CA CYS A 43 1.15 46.87 24.08
C CYS A 43 2.21 46.28 23.14
N ILE A 44 3.03 45.36 23.63
CA ILE A 44 3.98 44.59 22.83
C ILE A 44 3.62 43.11 22.85
N THR A 45 3.98 42.41 21.77
CA THR A 45 3.81 40.97 21.63
C THR A 45 5.18 40.30 21.66
N GLU A 46 5.31 39.24 22.46
CA GLU A 46 6.48 38.38 22.50
C GLU A 46 6.07 37.00 21.97
N MET A 47 6.80 36.49 20.97
CA MET A 47 6.52 35.19 20.36
C MET A 47 7.61 34.20 20.76
N MET A 48 7.22 33.14 21.47
CA MET A 48 8.10 32.01 21.79
C MET A 48 7.71 30.83 20.90
N LYS A 49 8.69 30.26 20.20
CA LYS A 49 8.52 29.06 19.36
C LYS A 49 9.16 27.87 20.05
N ARG A 50 8.43 26.78 20.23
CA ARG A 50 8.94 25.51 20.77
C ARG A 50 8.62 24.39 19.80
N ARG A 51 9.64 23.59 19.46
CA ARG A 51 9.45 22.33 18.72
C ARG A 51 9.19 21.22 19.75
N THR A 52 8.06 20.54 19.63
CA THR A 52 7.70 19.41 20.49
C THR A 52 7.58 18.14 19.64
N VAL A 53 7.88 16.99 20.24
CA VAL A 53 7.68 15.69 19.60
C VAL A 53 6.19 15.38 19.63
N CYS A 54 5.61 15.04 18.50
CA CYS A 54 4.29 14.46 18.42
C CYS A 54 4.39 12.99 18.79
N GLU A 55 3.63 12.55 19.79
CA GLU A 55 3.42 11.14 20.03
C GLU A 55 2.58 10.58 18.86
N TYR A 56 3.26 10.04 17.85
CA TYR A 56 2.58 9.38 16.74
C TYR A 56 1.99 8.05 17.25
N CYS A 57 0.67 7.99 17.42
CA CYS A 57 -0.02 6.74 17.66
C CYS A 57 -0.11 5.97 16.33
N PRO A 58 0.54 4.80 16.19
CA PRO A 58 0.50 4.03 14.95
C PRO A 58 -0.85 3.32 14.86
N VAL A 59 -1.94 4.05 14.58
CA VAL A 59 -3.29 3.47 14.57
C VAL A 59 -3.36 2.32 13.56
N GLY A 60 -3.71 1.13 14.03
CA GLY A 60 -3.70 -0.07 13.19
C GLY A 60 -3.54 -1.37 13.97
N LYS A 61 -3.47 -2.48 13.23
CA LYS A 61 -3.14 -3.81 13.73
C LYS A 61 -1.78 -4.21 13.17
N PHE A 62 -0.90 -4.67 14.04
CA PHE A 62 0.45 -5.12 13.73
C PHE A 62 0.64 -6.51 14.30
N SER A 63 1.55 -7.28 13.72
CA SER A 63 1.90 -8.59 14.24
C SER A 63 3.41 -8.75 14.13
N VAL A 64 4.03 -9.07 15.26
CA VAL A 64 5.45 -9.37 15.36
C VAL A 64 5.56 -10.88 15.51
N VAL A 65 6.14 -11.53 14.50
CA VAL A 65 6.43 -12.97 14.53
C VAL A 65 7.83 -13.13 15.09
N HIS A 66 7.94 -13.78 16.25
CA HIS A 66 9.21 -14.04 16.92
C HIS A 66 9.90 -15.27 16.31
N GLU A 67 11.18 -15.42 16.62
CA GLU A 67 11.96 -16.60 16.23
C GLU A 67 11.34 -17.88 16.83
N CYS A 68 11.59 -19.01 16.15
CA CYS A 68 11.15 -20.30 16.64
C CYS A 68 11.97 -20.71 17.86
N ASP A 69 11.30 -21.19 18.91
CA ASP A 69 11.97 -21.93 19.96
C ASP A 69 12.15 -23.39 19.52
N GLU A 70 13.39 -23.75 19.17
CA GLU A 70 13.74 -25.08 18.70
C GLU A 70 13.43 -26.20 19.70
N LYS A 71 13.40 -25.89 21.01
CA LYS A 71 13.11 -26.89 22.06
C LYS A 71 11.62 -27.21 22.17
N SER A 72 10.77 -26.18 22.04
CA SER A 72 9.31 -26.37 22.12
C SER A 72 8.65 -26.63 20.76
N GLY A 73 9.36 -26.37 19.65
CA GLY A 73 8.81 -26.46 18.30
C GLY A 73 7.71 -25.43 18.03
N THR A 74 7.62 -24.39 18.87
CA THR A 74 6.60 -23.33 18.78
C THR A 74 7.25 -21.96 18.63
N ARG A 75 6.55 -21.06 17.95
CA ARG A 75 6.92 -19.65 17.80
C ARG A 75 5.86 -18.79 18.47
N HIS A 76 6.30 -17.67 19.01
CA HIS A 76 5.41 -16.67 19.56
C HIS A 76 5.04 -15.64 18.49
N ILE A 77 3.79 -15.20 18.48
CA ILE A 77 3.30 -14.10 17.66
C ILE A 77 2.68 -13.08 18.62
N THR A 78 3.15 -11.84 18.57
CA THR A 78 2.56 -10.74 19.32
C THR A 78 1.70 -9.90 18.39
N HIS A 79 0.39 -9.89 18.62
CA HIS A 79 -0.54 -9.00 17.93
C HIS A 79 -0.67 -7.71 18.73
N VAL A 80 -0.42 -6.58 18.09
CA VAL A 80 -0.57 -5.25 18.69
C VAL A 80 -1.66 -4.50 17.94
N ARG A 81 -2.66 -4.01 18.66
CA ARG A 81 -3.68 -3.11 18.11
C ARG A 81 -3.59 -1.77 18.82
N ALA A 82 -3.16 -0.75 18.10
CA ALA A 82 -3.09 0.61 18.60
C ALA A 82 -4.32 1.42 18.16
N ARG A 83 -4.90 2.19 19.07
CA ARG A 83 -6.05 3.06 18.81
C ARG A 83 -5.89 4.38 19.57
N LEU A 84 -6.46 5.45 19.01
CA LEU A 84 -6.64 6.70 19.74
C LEU A 84 -7.93 6.64 20.54
N THR A 85 -7.88 7.02 21.80
CA THR A 85 -9.04 7.21 22.67
C THR A 85 -9.13 8.66 23.11
N ASP A 86 -10.34 9.23 23.04
CA ASP A 86 -10.61 10.55 23.59
C ASP A 86 -10.81 10.44 25.10
N GLY A 87 -10.01 11.18 25.88
CA GLY A 87 -10.25 11.35 27.31
C GLY A 87 -11.61 12.01 27.57
N GLN A 88 -12.39 11.44 28.49
CA GLN A 88 -13.62 12.08 28.96
C GLN A 88 -13.29 13.37 29.74
N ALA A 89 -14.02 14.43 29.41
CA ALA A 89 -13.91 15.80 29.93
C ALA A 89 -13.99 15.90 31.47
N PRO A 90 -13.53 17.02 32.09
CA PRO A 90 -13.26 18.33 31.46
C PRO A 90 -11.89 18.96 31.79
N ALA A 91 -11.11 19.29 30.75
CA ALA A 91 -10.38 20.57 30.56
C ALA A 91 -9.23 20.44 29.52
N THR A 92 -8.78 19.24 29.19
CA THR A 92 -7.76 18.98 28.18
C THR A 92 -8.20 17.78 27.34
N LYS A 93 -8.63 18.01 26.09
CA LYS A 93 -8.80 16.93 25.10
C LYS A 93 -7.40 16.43 24.71
N GLU A 94 -6.84 15.59 25.56
CA GLU A 94 -5.62 14.83 25.25
C GLU A 94 -6.08 13.52 24.63
N GLU A 95 -5.82 13.37 23.33
CA GLU A 95 -5.94 12.09 22.62
C GLU A 95 -4.87 11.16 23.19
N SER A 96 -5.27 10.03 23.79
CA SER A 96 -4.33 9.04 24.34
C SER A 96 -4.25 7.82 23.42
N CYS A 97 -3.04 7.32 23.19
CA CYS A 97 -2.82 6.10 22.39
C CYS A 97 -2.91 4.87 23.30
N VAL A 98 -3.88 3.99 23.05
CA VAL A 98 -4.07 2.74 23.78
C VAL A 98 -3.62 1.57 22.91
N PHE A 99 -2.89 0.63 23.52
CA PHE A 99 -2.40 -0.59 22.88
C PHE A 99 -3.08 -1.81 23.50
N ASP A 100 -3.85 -2.56 22.69
CA ASP A 100 -4.26 -3.91 23.02
C ASP A 100 -3.18 -4.87 22.51
N VAL A 101 -2.58 -5.67 23.40
CA VAL A 101 -1.55 -6.65 23.05
C VAL A 101 -2.07 -8.05 23.32
N ASP A 102 -1.96 -8.93 22.33
CA ASP A 102 -2.34 -10.34 22.42
C ASP A 102 -1.17 -11.23 21.97
N HIS A 103 -1.11 -12.44 22.53
CA HIS A 103 -0.03 -13.40 22.29
C HIS A 103 -0.58 -14.73 21.79
N GLU A 104 -0.14 -15.13 20.61
CA GLU A 104 -0.45 -16.42 20.01
C GLU A 104 0.80 -17.31 20.00
N LYS A 105 0.62 -18.61 20.27
CA LYS A 105 1.62 -19.64 19.99
C LYS A 105 1.25 -20.37 18.71
N ALA A 106 2.15 -20.35 17.74
CA ALA A 106 1.98 -21.08 16.49
C ALA A 106 3.06 -22.14 16.32
N SER A 107 2.76 -23.19 15.55
CA SER A 107 3.76 -24.20 15.20
C SER A 107 4.90 -23.58 14.38
N CYS A 108 6.13 -24.04 14.64
CA CYS A 108 7.27 -23.70 13.80
C CYS A 108 7.27 -24.39 12.44
N SER A 109 6.41 -25.38 12.21
CA SER A 109 6.42 -26.20 10.98
C SER A 109 6.00 -25.43 9.73
N ASN A 110 5.11 -24.44 9.85
CA ASN A 110 4.50 -23.75 8.71
C ASN A 110 4.95 -22.29 8.64
N CYS A 111 5.17 -21.79 7.42
CA CYS A 111 5.34 -20.37 7.19
C CYS A 111 4.00 -19.63 7.21
N LEU A 112 3.93 -18.57 8.02
CA LEU A 112 2.72 -17.78 8.30
C LEU A 112 2.45 -16.65 7.30
N ALA A 113 3.39 -16.35 6.41
CA ALA A 113 3.16 -15.41 5.32
C ALA A 113 2.17 -16.02 4.30
N PRO A 114 1.39 -15.19 3.58
CA PRO A 114 0.48 -15.67 2.55
C PRO A 114 1.26 -16.52 1.53
N GLN A 115 0.98 -17.83 1.57
CA GLN A 115 1.70 -18.90 0.88
C GLN A 115 1.44 -18.89 -0.63
N SER A 116 1.88 -17.88 -1.35
CA SER A 116 1.85 -17.94 -2.82
C SER A 116 3.28 -17.88 -3.36
N ASP A 117 3.71 -18.98 -3.98
CA ASP A 117 4.90 -18.99 -4.82
C ASP A 117 4.80 -17.84 -5.83
N ARG A 118 5.77 -16.94 -5.80
CA ARG A 118 5.80 -15.77 -6.68
C ARG A 118 6.65 -16.12 -7.89
N GLN A 119 5.98 -16.35 -9.02
CA GLN A 119 6.63 -16.65 -10.30
C GLN A 119 6.76 -15.41 -11.16
N SER A 120 7.97 -14.94 -11.48
CA SER A 120 8.23 -13.83 -12.41
C SER A 120 9.04 -14.32 -13.61
N ILE A 121 9.11 -13.49 -14.65
CA ILE A 121 9.94 -13.75 -15.83
C ILE A 121 10.83 -12.56 -16.13
N THR A 122 11.97 -12.82 -16.76
CA THR A 122 12.79 -11.78 -17.40
C THR A 122 12.28 -11.47 -18.79
N ALA A 123 12.81 -10.41 -19.42
CA ALA A 123 12.72 -10.27 -20.87
C ALA A 123 13.45 -11.44 -21.57
N CYS A 124 13.06 -11.73 -22.81
CA CYS A 124 13.81 -12.59 -23.70
C CYS A 124 15.09 -11.84 -24.12
N MET A 125 16.26 -12.27 -23.63
CA MET A 125 17.53 -11.58 -23.85
C MET A 125 18.52 -12.46 -24.62
N PRO A 126 19.30 -11.90 -25.56
CA PRO A 126 20.33 -12.63 -26.26
C PRO A 126 21.40 -13.15 -25.28
N VAL A 127 21.87 -14.37 -25.51
CA VAL A 127 22.91 -15.02 -24.72
C VAL A 127 24.27 -14.51 -25.20
N PRO A 128 25.12 -13.99 -24.30
CA PRO A 128 26.48 -13.59 -24.65
C PRO A 128 27.23 -14.78 -25.28
N HIS A 129 27.84 -14.57 -26.44
CA HIS A 129 28.57 -15.58 -27.23
C HIS A 129 27.72 -16.74 -27.79
N GLY A 130 26.39 -16.73 -27.61
CA GLY A 130 25.48 -17.65 -28.26
C GLY A 130 24.98 -17.06 -29.58
N LEU A 131 25.44 -17.58 -30.72
CA LEU A 131 24.97 -17.18 -32.06
C LEU A 131 23.44 -17.24 -32.16
N GLY A 132 22.78 -16.08 -32.11
CA GLY A 132 21.33 -15.95 -32.33
C GLY A 132 20.46 -16.74 -31.35
N GLN A 133 20.96 -16.97 -30.12
CA GLN A 133 20.21 -17.63 -29.06
C GLN A 133 19.82 -16.62 -27.98
N ALA A 134 18.54 -16.52 -27.67
CA ALA A 134 17.95 -15.68 -26.64
C ALA A 134 17.20 -16.55 -25.65
N LYS A 135 17.35 -16.17 -24.37
CA LYS A 135 16.77 -16.90 -23.26
C LYS A 135 15.88 -16.00 -22.41
N ILE A 136 14.80 -16.61 -21.95
CA ILE A 136 13.91 -16.08 -20.93
C ILE A 136 14.09 -16.90 -19.65
N LYS A 137 14.14 -16.24 -18.51
CA LYS A 137 14.24 -16.91 -17.21
C LYS A 137 12.89 -16.88 -16.51
N LEU A 138 12.40 -18.04 -16.10
CA LEU A 138 11.35 -18.17 -15.10
C LEU A 138 11.99 -18.18 -13.72
N ILE A 139 11.65 -17.18 -12.92
CA ILE A 139 12.12 -17.02 -11.54
C ILE A 139 10.96 -17.42 -10.64
N THR A 140 11.15 -18.43 -9.81
CA THR A 140 10.17 -18.84 -8.79
C THR A 140 10.74 -18.50 -7.42
N GLU A 141 10.08 -17.59 -6.72
CA GLU A 141 10.35 -17.27 -5.33
C GLU A 141 9.37 -18.04 -4.46
N TYR A 142 9.89 -18.88 -3.57
CA TYR A 142 9.11 -19.74 -2.70
C TYR A 142 9.65 -19.66 -1.28
N MET A 143 8.77 -19.86 -0.31
CA MET A 143 9.16 -19.81 1.10
C MET A 143 9.55 -21.20 1.57
N VAL A 144 10.72 -21.29 2.20
CA VAL A 144 11.18 -22.50 2.88
C VAL A 144 11.31 -22.23 4.36
N ASN A 145 10.96 -23.24 5.13
CA ASN A 145 11.24 -23.29 6.54
C ASN A 145 12.68 -23.78 6.74
N VAL A 146 13.53 -22.94 7.32
CA VAL A 146 14.91 -23.27 7.68
C VAL A 146 15.04 -23.04 9.18
N HIS A 147 15.08 -24.11 9.95
CA HIS A 147 15.15 -24.07 11.42
C HIS A 147 14.05 -23.22 12.07
N GLY A 148 12.80 -23.37 11.63
CA GLY A 148 11.66 -22.61 12.13
C GLY A 148 11.56 -21.17 11.59
N CYS A 149 12.61 -20.68 10.91
CA CYS A 149 12.63 -19.38 10.27
C CYS A 149 12.21 -19.47 8.80
N CYS A 150 11.28 -18.60 8.40
CA CYS A 150 10.84 -18.53 7.02
C CYS A 150 11.81 -17.73 6.19
N ARG A 151 12.42 -18.39 5.19
CA ARG A 151 13.33 -17.76 4.25
C ARG A 151 12.75 -17.83 2.85
N VAL A 152 12.80 -16.71 2.13
CA VAL A 152 12.49 -16.72 0.70
C VAL A 152 13.69 -17.32 -0.03
N ARG A 153 13.43 -18.37 -0.81
CA ARG A 153 14.38 -18.96 -1.76
C ARG A 153 13.95 -18.63 -3.17
N ARG A 154 14.94 -18.59 -4.06
CA ARG A 154 14.76 -18.28 -5.47
C ARG A 154 15.31 -19.42 -6.31
N ALA A 155 14.46 -19.98 -7.17
CA ALA A 155 14.87 -20.92 -8.21
C ALA A 155 14.75 -20.25 -9.58
N GLU A 156 15.74 -20.45 -10.45
CA GLU A 156 15.73 -19.93 -11.81
C GLU A 156 15.75 -21.09 -12.82
N ARG A 157 14.86 -21.02 -13.80
CA ARG A 157 14.86 -21.94 -14.95
C ARG A 157 14.97 -21.13 -16.22
N SER A 158 15.93 -21.47 -17.07
CA SER A 158 16.18 -20.76 -18.34
C SER A 158 15.56 -21.53 -19.49
N PHE A 159 14.87 -20.83 -20.38
CA PHE A 159 14.24 -21.39 -21.57
C PHE A 159 14.66 -20.58 -22.80
N TYR A 160 14.78 -21.23 -23.95
CA TYR A 160 14.98 -20.54 -25.23
C TYR A 160 13.68 -19.84 -25.67
N CYS A 161 13.80 -18.66 -26.28
CA CYS A 161 12.68 -17.83 -26.71
C CYS A 161 12.87 -17.15 -28.07
N ASP A 162 13.92 -17.50 -28.82
CA ASP A 162 14.21 -16.93 -30.14
C ASP A 162 13.04 -17.06 -31.12
N GLY A 163 12.70 -15.96 -31.80
CA GLY A 163 11.63 -15.93 -32.80
C GLY A 163 10.23 -16.26 -32.25
N CYS A 164 10.04 -16.33 -30.93
CA CYS A 164 8.73 -16.43 -30.33
C CYS A 164 8.07 -15.06 -30.18
N PRO A 165 6.73 -15.01 -30.09
CA PRO A 165 6.01 -13.77 -29.81
C PRO A 165 6.49 -13.09 -28.52
N PRO A 166 6.38 -11.75 -28.42
CA PRO A 166 6.73 -11.02 -27.21
C PRO A 166 5.83 -11.44 -26.04
N VAL A 167 6.29 -11.10 -24.83
CA VAL A 167 5.52 -11.33 -23.60
C VAL A 167 4.27 -10.45 -23.63
N GLU A 168 3.12 -11.06 -23.34
CA GLU A 168 1.84 -10.38 -23.23
C GLU A 168 1.37 -10.38 -21.79
N VAL A 169 0.73 -9.29 -21.38
CA VAL A 169 0.14 -9.16 -20.05
C VAL A 169 -1.33 -8.87 -20.21
N GLU A 170 -2.15 -9.83 -19.81
CA GLU A 170 -3.60 -9.70 -19.77
C GLU A 170 -4.06 -9.56 -18.32
N THR A 171 -5.15 -8.83 -18.10
CA THR A 171 -5.76 -8.69 -16.78
C THR A 171 -7.24 -9.03 -16.86
N SER A 172 -7.73 -9.84 -15.92
CA SER A 172 -9.15 -10.07 -15.73
C SER A 172 -9.85 -8.78 -15.27
N PRO A 173 -11.18 -8.69 -15.42
CA PRO A 173 -11.97 -7.66 -14.76
C PRO A 173 -11.68 -7.63 -13.25
N CYS A 174 -11.77 -6.43 -12.67
CA CYS A 174 -11.69 -6.29 -11.23
C CYS A 174 -12.96 -6.80 -10.55
N SER A 175 -12.82 -7.65 -9.54
CA SER A 175 -13.90 -8.15 -8.70
C SER A 175 -13.47 -8.08 -7.23
N ASN A 176 -14.28 -7.42 -6.39
CA ASN A 176 -14.00 -7.23 -4.96
C ASN A 176 -12.60 -6.64 -4.66
N GLY A 177 -12.18 -5.66 -5.47
CA GLY A 177 -10.86 -5.01 -5.32
C GLY A 177 -9.67 -5.88 -5.74
N GLN A 178 -9.92 -7.02 -6.37
CA GLN A 178 -8.89 -7.97 -6.81
C GLN A 178 -9.09 -8.32 -8.29
N ARG A 179 -8.00 -8.58 -9.00
CA ARG A 179 -8.00 -9.07 -10.38
C ARG A 179 -6.93 -10.13 -10.58
N LEU A 180 -7.11 -10.97 -11.59
CA LEU A 180 -6.08 -11.88 -12.07
C LEU A 180 -5.26 -11.17 -13.14
N ARG A 181 -3.94 -11.21 -13.00
CA ARG A 181 -2.99 -10.81 -14.02
C ARG A 181 -2.38 -12.08 -14.61
N HIS A 182 -2.53 -12.25 -15.91
CA HIS A 182 -1.95 -13.33 -16.68
C HIS A 182 -0.73 -12.80 -17.42
N ILE A 183 0.44 -13.33 -17.12
CA ILE A 183 1.67 -13.08 -17.85
C ILE A 183 1.87 -14.25 -18.80
N ILE A 184 1.65 -14.00 -20.08
CA ILE A 184 1.71 -14.99 -21.16
C ILE A 184 3.07 -14.85 -21.82
N PHE A 185 3.80 -15.95 -21.90
CA PHE A 185 5.11 -15.98 -22.54
C PHE A 185 5.31 -17.29 -23.27
N TYR A 186 6.27 -17.29 -24.19
CA TYR A 186 6.49 -18.39 -25.10
C TYR A 186 7.91 -18.92 -24.96
N THR A 187 8.04 -20.25 -24.97
CA THR A 187 9.31 -20.97 -24.74
C THR A 187 9.53 -22.05 -25.78
N ARG A 188 10.77 -22.46 -26.00
CA ARG A 188 11.12 -23.54 -26.93
C ARG A 188 11.65 -24.79 -26.22
N PRO A 189 11.46 -25.99 -26.79
CA PRO A 189 12.24 -27.16 -26.43
C PRO A 189 13.72 -26.92 -26.69
N THR A 190 14.58 -27.42 -25.80
CA THR A 190 16.02 -27.15 -25.72
C THR A 190 16.87 -27.66 -26.89
N VAL A 191 16.29 -28.15 -27.99
CA VAL A 191 17.01 -28.97 -28.99
C VAL A 191 16.78 -28.59 -30.46
N ILE A 192 15.83 -27.72 -30.81
CA ILE A 192 15.45 -27.55 -32.23
C ILE A 192 15.63 -26.11 -32.70
N HIS A 193 16.54 -25.94 -33.67
CA HIS A 193 16.77 -24.72 -34.48
C HIS A 193 15.61 -24.39 -35.46
N ALA A 194 14.40 -24.86 -35.19
CA ALA A 194 13.27 -24.67 -36.10
C ALA A 194 12.75 -23.22 -35.97
N LYS A 195 13.03 -22.38 -36.96
CA LYS A 195 12.70 -20.94 -36.92
C LYS A 195 11.20 -20.63 -37.08
N HIS A 196 10.31 -21.63 -37.01
CA HIS A 196 8.88 -21.40 -37.19
C HIS A 196 8.21 -20.91 -35.89
N PRO A 197 7.30 -19.91 -35.96
CA PRO A 197 6.57 -19.40 -34.79
C PRO A 197 5.66 -20.44 -34.12
N SER A 198 5.23 -21.46 -34.87
CA SER A 198 4.37 -22.56 -34.39
C SER A 198 5.07 -23.50 -33.40
N ASP A 199 6.40 -23.45 -33.30
CA ASP A 199 7.19 -24.32 -32.41
C ASP A 199 7.31 -23.74 -30.98
N CYS A 200 6.68 -22.60 -30.74
CA CYS A 200 6.68 -21.91 -29.46
C CYS A 200 5.62 -22.48 -28.51
N ILE A 201 6.07 -22.95 -27.35
CA ILE A 201 5.24 -23.46 -26.27
C ILE A 201 4.74 -22.28 -25.43
N ARG A 202 3.42 -22.06 -25.46
CA ARG A 202 2.75 -21.06 -24.61
C ARG A 202 2.84 -21.45 -23.13
N ARG A 203 3.19 -20.48 -22.29
CA ARG A 203 3.26 -20.56 -20.84
C ARG A 203 2.46 -19.40 -20.25
N VAL A 204 1.80 -19.63 -19.12
CA VAL A 204 1.00 -18.62 -18.43
C VAL A 204 1.33 -18.63 -16.96
N ILE A 205 1.69 -17.47 -16.41
CA ILE A 205 1.73 -17.22 -14.99
C ILE A 205 0.48 -16.43 -14.63
N THR A 206 -0.31 -16.94 -13.69
CA THR A 206 -1.48 -16.24 -13.17
C THR A 206 -1.19 -15.73 -11.77
N ARG A 207 -1.38 -14.44 -11.55
CA ARG A 207 -1.19 -13.78 -10.25
C ARG A 207 -2.44 -13.03 -9.86
N LYS A 208 -2.74 -13.02 -8.57
CA LYS A 208 -3.79 -12.19 -8.01
C LYS A 208 -3.20 -10.83 -7.61
N GLU A 209 -3.75 -9.74 -8.12
CA GLU A 209 -3.32 -8.37 -7.83
C GLU A 209 -4.49 -7.56 -7.29
N HIS A 210 -4.20 -6.58 -6.43
CA HIS A 210 -5.20 -5.60 -6.01
C HIS A 210 -5.43 -4.59 -7.13
N CYS A 211 -6.69 -4.22 -7.37
CA CYS A 211 -7.02 -3.12 -8.25
C CYS A 211 -6.86 -1.80 -7.48
N ILE A 212 -6.26 -0.79 -8.10
CA ILE A 212 -6.16 0.55 -7.49
C ILE A 212 -7.50 1.25 -7.75
N PRO A 213 -8.29 1.60 -6.71
CA PRO A 213 -9.45 2.47 -6.91
C PRO A 213 -8.96 3.87 -7.33
N VAL A 214 -9.54 4.43 -8.40
CA VAL A 214 -9.25 5.81 -8.81
C VAL A 214 -9.76 6.75 -7.70
N PRO A 215 -8.94 7.70 -7.21
CA PRO A 215 -9.35 8.61 -6.15
C PRO A 215 -10.59 9.42 -6.57
N HIS A 216 -11.54 9.54 -5.66
CA HIS A 216 -12.79 10.26 -5.85
C HIS A 216 -12.55 11.72 -6.26
N SER A 217 -13.08 12.15 -7.40
CA SER A 217 -13.40 13.55 -7.67
C SER A 217 -14.89 13.75 -7.43
N HIS A 218 -15.23 14.63 -6.49
CA HIS A 218 -16.54 15.19 -6.11
C HIS A 218 -17.84 14.35 -6.23
N PRO A 219 -18.75 14.42 -5.23
CA PRO A 219 -19.96 13.59 -5.15
C PRO A 219 -21.01 13.81 -6.26
N ASN A 220 -20.82 14.76 -7.18
CA ASN A 220 -21.74 15.05 -8.28
C ASN A 220 -21.24 14.64 -9.67
N ASP A 221 -20.01 14.11 -9.78
CA ASP A 221 -19.51 13.67 -11.08
C ASP A 221 -19.87 12.20 -11.31
N CYS A 222 -20.48 11.93 -12.46
CA CYS A 222 -20.56 10.57 -13.00
C CYS A 222 -19.17 10.16 -13.49
N PHE A 223 -18.52 9.24 -12.78
CA PHE A 223 -17.20 8.72 -13.17
C PHE A 223 -17.10 7.21 -12.97
N ASP A 224 -16.14 6.63 -13.68
CA ASP A 224 -15.73 5.24 -13.48
C ASP A 224 -14.65 5.18 -12.39
N GLN A 225 -14.88 4.35 -11.36
CA GLN A 225 -13.89 4.11 -10.30
C GLN A 225 -12.75 3.20 -10.74
N LEU A 226 -12.95 2.44 -11.82
CA LEU A 226 -11.94 1.59 -12.45
C LEU A 226 -11.38 2.26 -13.71
N SER A 227 -10.27 1.70 -14.23
CA SER A 227 -9.70 2.19 -15.49
C SER A 227 -10.65 1.95 -16.66
N ALA A 228 -10.55 2.77 -17.72
CA ALA A 228 -11.33 2.60 -18.93
C ALA A 228 -11.20 1.17 -19.53
N VAL A 229 -10.03 0.56 -19.41
CA VAL A 229 -9.77 -0.81 -19.88
C VAL A 229 -10.62 -1.82 -19.09
N ASP A 230 -10.69 -1.67 -17.76
CA ASP A 230 -11.45 -2.56 -16.89
C ASP A 230 -12.96 -2.39 -17.13
N CYS A 231 -13.43 -1.15 -17.32
CA CYS A 231 -14.83 -0.86 -17.57
C CYS A 231 -15.30 -1.32 -18.96
N HIS A 232 -14.48 -1.18 -20.00
CA HIS A 232 -14.79 -1.77 -21.31
C HIS A 232 -14.81 -3.29 -21.27
N SER A 233 -14.02 -3.92 -20.40
CA SER A 233 -14.07 -5.37 -20.19
C SER A 233 -15.39 -5.82 -19.57
N LEU A 234 -15.92 -5.06 -18.59
CA LEU A 234 -17.26 -5.31 -18.02
C LEU A 234 -18.37 -5.22 -19.06
N VAL A 235 -18.29 -4.27 -20.00
CA VAL A 235 -19.23 -4.16 -21.13
C VAL A 235 -19.10 -5.37 -22.05
N ARG A 236 -17.90 -5.73 -22.50
CA ARG A 236 -17.69 -6.87 -23.41
C ARG A 236 -18.12 -8.21 -22.82
N THR A 237 -18.03 -8.36 -21.51
CA THR A 237 -18.37 -9.60 -20.80
C THR A 237 -19.83 -9.66 -20.35
N GLY A 238 -20.67 -8.67 -20.72
CA GLY A 238 -22.10 -8.62 -20.34
C GLY A 238 -22.35 -8.36 -18.86
N ARG A 239 -21.31 -8.04 -18.08
CA ARG A 239 -21.39 -7.91 -16.62
C ARG A 239 -21.98 -6.58 -16.15
N CYS A 240 -22.16 -5.62 -17.05
CA CYS A 240 -22.95 -4.42 -16.75
C CYS A 240 -24.39 -4.83 -16.41
N ASP A 241 -24.97 -5.80 -17.12
CA ASP A 241 -26.37 -6.23 -16.93
C ASP A 241 -26.51 -7.26 -15.80
N GLU A 242 -25.65 -8.28 -15.79
CA GLU A 242 -25.70 -9.37 -14.80
C GLU A 242 -25.42 -8.89 -13.36
N ASN A 243 -24.62 -7.83 -13.20
CA ASN A 243 -24.19 -7.32 -11.90
C ASN A 243 -24.33 -5.79 -11.80
N SER A 244 -25.48 -5.27 -12.21
CA SER A 244 -25.81 -3.85 -12.30
C SER A 244 -25.49 -3.03 -11.04
N LYS A 245 -25.70 -3.56 -9.83
CA LYS A 245 -25.32 -2.87 -8.57
C LYS A 245 -23.82 -2.67 -8.39
N VAL A 246 -23.00 -3.61 -8.86
CA VAL A 246 -21.54 -3.54 -8.76
C VAL A 246 -20.99 -2.71 -9.91
N ALA A 247 -21.50 -2.93 -11.12
CA ALA A 247 -21.15 -2.17 -12.30
C ALA A 247 -21.48 -0.67 -12.16
N GLY A 248 -22.64 -0.33 -11.57
CA GLY A 248 -23.03 1.06 -11.29
C GLY A 248 -22.18 1.75 -10.22
N LYS A 249 -21.45 1.02 -9.37
CA LYS A 249 -20.48 1.63 -8.44
C LYS A 249 -19.10 1.78 -9.05
N LEU A 250 -18.69 0.82 -9.89
CA LEU A 250 -17.32 0.71 -10.38
C LEU A 250 -17.11 1.37 -11.75
N CYS A 251 -18.11 1.33 -12.62
CA CYS A 251 -18.06 1.73 -14.02
C CYS A 251 -19.36 2.40 -14.45
N ALA A 252 -19.89 3.31 -13.62
CA ALA A 252 -21.19 3.95 -13.81
C ALA A 252 -21.31 4.64 -15.18
N LYS A 253 -20.25 5.33 -15.61
CA LYS A 253 -20.21 6.09 -16.86
C LYS A 253 -20.12 5.15 -18.05
N THR A 254 -19.20 4.19 -18.01
CA THR A 254 -18.97 3.26 -19.13
C THR A 254 -20.12 2.26 -19.32
N CYS A 255 -20.82 1.86 -18.26
CA CYS A 255 -21.99 0.98 -18.35
C CYS A 255 -23.32 1.73 -18.55
N GLY A 256 -23.32 3.07 -18.65
CA GLY A 256 -24.55 3.86 -18.89
C GLY A 256 -25.54 3.87 -17.72
N PHE A 257 -25.04 3.82 -16.47
CA PHE A 257 -25.85 3.98 -15.26
C PHE A 257 -25.95 5.44 -14.79
N CYS A 258 -25.34 6.33 -15.55
CA CYS A 258 -25.63 7.76 -15.58
C CYS A 258 -26.50 8.01 -16.83
#